data_AF-A0A524GAK8-F1
#
_entry.id   AF-A0A524GAK8-F1
#
_cell.length_a   1.000
_cell.length_b   1.000
_cell.length_c   1.000
_cell.angle_alpha   90.00
_cell.angle_beta   90.00
_cell.angle_gamma   90.00
#
_symmetry.space_group_name_H-M   'P 1'
#
loop_
_entity.id
_entity.type
_entity.pdbx_description
1 polymer ?
#
loop_
_entity_poly.entity_id
_entity_poly.type
_entity_poly.pdbx_seq_one_letter_code
_entity_poly.pdbx_strand_id
1 'polypeptide(L)'
;MNKMKKGLHIGTSGWSYEKDWKGTFYTSGSSMLQQYLLYFETAEINSTFYALPQPNFIKHLSTINKNKFFTAKLPKKVTHDHRLDLSGEGGQVLTQFFELLKPIEDWIPVLLIQLPPWNISSMGDLETFLAQLKQPFRYAIEFRDETWFINPVWSLLEKYEIAHCIVDEPKLSIDLRTTTDFSYIRWHGHGKKLWYNYRYSLEELENWKPKIQQVMSSVDTAYGYFNNHFAGNAPLNALQMLALLEMIDRKQERKLQKMIERDKFSQTSLDDF
;
A
#
# COMPACT_ATOMS: atom_id res chain seq x y z
N MET A 1 -15.99 10.68 12.42
CA MET A 1 -16.06 9.21 12.40
C MET A 1 -15.67 8.80 11.00
N ASN A 2 -14.43 8.35 10.85
CA ASN A 2 -13.79 8.07 9.57
C ASN A 2 -14.53 6.90 8.88
N LYS A 3 -15.54 7.22 8.08
CA LYS A 3 -16.29 6.21 7.33
C LYS A 3 -15.43 5.80 6.14
N MET A 4 -14.94 4.56 6.16
CA MET A 4 -14.27 3.97 5.01
C MET A 4 -15.14 4.16 3.76
N LYS A 5 -14.55 4.74 2.72
CA LYS A 5 -15.23 4.91 1.44
C LYS A 5 -15.50 3.53 0.85
N LYS A 6 -16.74 3.28 0.41
CA LYS A 6 -17.09 2.02 -0.24
C LYS A 6 -16.46 1.94 -1.62
N GLY A 7 -16.14 0.71 -2.04
CA GLY A 7 -15.57 0.39 -3.34
C GLY A 7 -14.09 0.05 -3.30
N LEU A 8 -13.51 -0.10 -4.49
CA LEU A 8 -12.10 -0.40 -4.68
C LEU A 8 -11.30 0.89 -4.91
N HIS A 9 -10.24 1.07 -4.13
CA HIS A 9 -9.37 2.23 -4.19
C HIS A 9 -7.94 1.82 -4.52
N ILE A 10 -7.51 2.10 -5.75
CA ILE A 10 -6.18 1.75 -6.24
C ILE A 10 -5.25 2.97 -6.22
N GLY A 11 -4.03 2.75 -5.75
CA GLY A 11 -2.94 3.72 -5.80
C GLY A 11 -1.58 3.02 -5.77
N THR A 12 -0.57 3.75 -5.32
CA THR A 12 0.80 3.25 -5.19
C THR A 12 1.30 3.31 -3.75
N SER A 13 2.28 2.47 -3.44
CA SER A 13 3.08 2.58 -2.23
C SER A 13 4.13 3.66 -2.41
N GLY A 14 3.88 4.82 -1.81
CA GLY A 14 4.68 6.04 -1.98
C GLY A 14 4.40 6.77 -3.30
N TRP A 15 4.88 8.01 -3.37
CA TRP A 15 4.77 8.88 -4.56
C TRP A 15 6.04 9.70 -4.84
N SER A 16 6.96 9.82 -3.89
CA SER A 16 8.13 10.72 -3.98
C SER A 16 9.36 10.05 -4.61
N TYR A 17 9.23 9.56 -5.84
CA TYR A 17 10.30 8.86 -6.58
C TYR A 17 10.87 9.72 -7.72
N GLU A 18 11.66 10.74 -7.39
CA GLU A 18 12.13 11.70 -8.42
C GLU A 18 12.92 11.03 -9.55
N LYS A 19 13.86 10.14 -9.22
CA LYS A 19 14.72 9.50 -10.22
C LYS A 19 13.95 8.58 -11.17
N ASP A 20 12.96 7.88 -10.64
CA ASP A 20 12.24 6.83 -11.38
C ASP A 20 11.01 7.37 -12.12
N TRP A 21 10.35 8.39 -11.56
CA TRP A 21 9.03 8.82 -12.02
C TRP A 21 9.07 10.13 -12.80
N LYS A 22 10.13 10.94 -12.68
CA LYS A 22 10.29 12.16 -13.48
C LYS A 22 10.58 11.80 -14.94
N GLY A 23 9.79 12.36 -15.85
CA GLY A 23 9.80 12.02 -17.26
C GLY A 23 8.79 10.91 -17.61
N THR A 24 8.64 9.88 -16.79
CA THR A 24 7.66 8.80 -17.04
C THR A 24 6.26 9.20 -16.54
N PHE A 25 6.13 9.42 -15.23
CA PHE A 25 4.87 9.78 -14.59
C PHE A 25 4.75 11.30 -14.32
N TYR A 26 5.81 11.93 -13.83
CA TYR A 26 5.85 13.35 -13.49
C TYR A 26 6.47 14.22 -14.58
N THR A 27 6.01 15.47 -14.65
CA THR A 27 6.66 16.57 -15.35
C THR A 27 7.55 17.37 -14.39
N SER A 28 8.44 18.20 -14.93
CA SER A 28 9.24 19.14 -14.14
C SER A 28 8.39 20.27 -13.54
N GLY A 29 8.84 20.84 -12.41
CA GLY A 29 8.38 22.15 -11.93
C GLY A 29 7.18 22.17 -10.97
N SER A 30 6.62 21.02 -10.57
CA SER A 30 5.53 20.96 -9.58
C SER A 30 5.76 19.88 -8.53
N SER A 31 5.12 20.03 -7.36
CA SER A 31 5.20 19.02 -6.29
C SER A 31 4.75 17.64 -6.79
N MET A 32 5.56 16.61 -6.52
CA MET A 32 5.24 15.22 -6.90
C MET A 32 3.90 14.77 -6.33
N LEU A 33 3.58 15.15 -5.09
CA LEU A 33 2.29 14.81 -4.48
C LEU A 33 1.12 15.47 -5.22
N GLN A 34 1.25 16.75 -5.57
CA GLN A 34 0.20 17.45 -6.31
C GLN A 34 -0.02 16.80 -7.68
N GLN A 35 1.06 16.46 -8.39
CA GLN A 35 0.98 15.76 -9.67
C GLN A 35 0.39 14.35 -9.53
N TYR A 36 0.73 13.62 -8.48
CA TYR A 36 0.19 12.29 -8.20
C TYR A 36 -1.32 12.32 -7.94
N LEU A 37 -1.78 13.27 -7.11
CA LEU A 37 -3.18 13.42 -6.74
C LEU A 37 -4.07 13.91 -7.90
N LEU A 38 -3.47 14.30 -9.04
CA LEU A 38 -4.21 14.51 -10.28
C LEU A 38 -4.83 13.23 -10.84
N TYR A 39 -4.25 12.07 -10.53
CA TYR A 39 -4.62 10.77 -11.12
C TYR A 39 -5.11 9.77 -10.09
N PHE A 40 -4.64 9.83 -8.85
CA PHE A 40 -5.05 8.89 -7.80
C PHE A 40 -5.73 9.62 -6.65
N GLU A 41 -6.72 8.98 -6.03
CA GLU A 41 -7.35 9.50 -4.82
C GLU A 41 -6.67 9.06 -3.53
N THR A 42 -5.81 8.03 -3.61
CA THR A 42 -5.10 7.48 -2.47
C THR A 42 -3.65 7.13 -2.78
N ALA A 43 -2.83 7.12 -1.73
CA ALA A 43 -1.50 6.54 -1.72
C ALA A 43 -1.20 5.95 -0.33
N GLU A 44 -0.34 4.94 -0.30
CA GLU A 44 0.22 4.44 0.96
C GLU A 44 1.48 5.23 1.32
N ILE A 45 1.49 5.85 2.49
CA ILE A 45 2.64 6.53 3.08
C ILE A 45 3.61 5.47 3.58
N ASN A 46 4.66 5.23 2.80
CA ASN A 46 5.72 4.29 3.15
C ASN A 46 6.88 4.97 3.92
N SER A 47 7.01 6.30 3.86
CA SER A 47 8.09 7.02 4.56
C SER A 47 8.03 6.89 6.07
N THR A 48 6.83 6.72 6.64
CA THR A 48 6.59 6.53 8.08
C THR A 48 7.21 5.25 8.63
N PHE A 49 7.49 4.28 7.76
CA PHE A 49 8.25 3.09 8.11
C PHE A 49 9.67 3.43 8.55
N TYR A 50 10.33 4.37 7.88
CA TYR A 50 11.74 4.68 8.12
C TYR A 50 11.93 5.74 9.20
N ALA A 51 10.99 6.67 9.36
CA ALA A 51 11.04 7.72 10.37
C ALA A 51 9.64 8.21 10.72
N LEU A 52 9.45 8.70 11.95
CA LEU A 52 8.20 9.37 12.33
C LEU A 52 7.93 10.58 11.41
N PRO A 53 6.66 10.82 11.05
CA PRO A 53 6.32 11.91 10.14
C PRO A 53 6.61 13.26 10.81
N GLN A 54 7.19 14.18 10.05
CA GLN A 54 7.47 15.52 10.55
C GLN A 54 6.16 16.33 10.70
N PRO A 55 6.01 17.17 11.74
CA PRO A 55 4.78 17.95 11.95
C PRO A 55 4.37 18.80 10.74
N ASN A 56 5.33 19.38 10.02
CA ASN A 56 5.05 20.15 8.79
C ASN A 56 4.50 19.27 7.65
N PHE A 57 4.92 18.01 7.57
CA PHE A 57 4.37 17.05 6.61
C PHE A 57 2.91 16.72 6.96
N ILE A 58 2.61 16.46 8.23
CA ILE A 58 1.23 16.25 8.71
C ILE A 58 0.36 17.47 8.43
N LYS A 59 0.85 18.67 8.73
CA LYS A 59 0.17 19.94 8.42
C LYS A 59 -0.04 20.13 6.92
N HIS A 60 0.88 19.68 6.08
CA HIS A 60 0.69 19.72 4.64
C HIS A 60 -0.40 18.75 4.19
N LEU A 61 -0.43 17.52 4.73
CA LEU A 61 -1.47 16.55 4.39
C LEU A 61 -2.87 17.03 4.82
N SER A 62 -2.99 17.71 5.96
CA SER A 62 -4.29 18.23 6.44
C SER A 62 -4.88 19.34 5.57
N THR A 63 -4.10 19.95 4.66
CA THR A 63 -4.62 20.95 3.70
C THR A 63 -5.04 20.35 2.36
N ILE A 64 -4.84 19.05 2.16
CA ILE A 64 -5.23 18.37 0.93
C ILE A 64 -6.75 18.24 0.86
N ASN A 65 -7.29 18.30 -0.37
CA ASN A 65 -8.71 18.11 -0.65
C ASN A 65 -9.26 16.85 0.06
N LYS A 66 -10.40 17.00 0.76
CA LYS A 66 -11.08 15.94 1.53
C LYS A 66 -11.49 14.70 0.70
N ASN A 67 -11.53 14.80 -0.63
CA ASN A 67 -11.75 13.64 -1.51
C ASN A 67 -10.50 12.75 -1.66
N LYS A 68 -9.37 13.13 -1.06
CA LYS A 68 -8.12 12.37 -1.05
C LYS A 68 -7.86 11.83 0.34
N PHE A 69 -7.29 10.62 0.41
CA PHE A 69 -6.96 9.98 1.68
C PHE A 69 -5.69 9.14 1.52
N PHE A 70 -5.05 8.78 2.62
CA PHE A 70 -3.77 8.08 2.62
C PHE A 70 -3.81 6.91 3.58
N THR A 71 -3.21 5.78 3.25
CA THR A 71 -2.87 4.78 4.27
C THR A 71 -1.47 5.06 4.77
N ALA A 72 -1.08 4.54 5.93
CA ALA A 72 0.29 4.74 6.42
C ALA A 72 0.85 3.47 7.02
N LYS A 73 2.12 3.21 6.74
CA LYS A 73 2.83 2.05 7.28
C LYS A 73 3.31 2.36 8.69
N LEU A 74 3.18 1.39 9.60
CA LEU A 74 3.73 1.50 10.95
C LEU A 74 5.25 1.67 10.91
N PRO A 75 5.85 2.35 11.91
CA PRO A 75 7.30 2.48 12.00
C PRO A 75 8.01 1.12 12.03
N LYS A 76 9.15 1.03 11.33
CA LYS A 76 10.04 -0.14 11.33
C LYS A 76 10.48 -0.52 12.74
N LYS A 77 10.70 0.48 13.60
CA LYS A 77 11.03 0.26 15.00
C LYS A 77 10.03 -0.65 15.71
N VAL A 78 8.74 -0.51 15.40
CA VAL A 78 7.67 -1.32 16.01
C VAL A 78 7.67 -2.74 15.44
N THR A 79 7.62 -2.85 14.11
CA THR A 79 7.35 -4.14 13.43
C THR A 79 8.59 -5.01 13.22
N HIS A 80 9.79 -4.42 13.13
CA HIS A 80 11.02 -5.13 12.80
C HIS A 80 12.05 -5.04 13.92
N ASP A 81 12.38 -3.83 14.38
CA ASP A 81 13.50 -3.67 15.33
C ASP A 81 13.11 -4.19 16.72
N HIS A 82 11.89 -3.90 17.18
CA HIS A 82 11.30 -4.40 18.43
C HIS A 82 10.34 -5.59 18.26
N ARG A 83 10.14 -6.06 17.02
CA ARG A 83 9.41 -7.31 16.73
C ARG A 83 8.01 -7.40 17.37
N LEU A 84 7.27 -6.30 17.39
CA LEU A 84 5.95 -6.17 18.06
C LEU A 84 5.99 -6.12 19.60
N ASP A 85 7.16 -6.15 20.23
CA ASP A 85 7.28 -5.87 21.67
C ASP A 85 7.06 -4.37 21.93
N LEU A 86 6.03 -4.07 22.73
CA LEU A 86 5.63 -2.71 23.09
C LEU A 86 6.00 -2.34 24.53
N SER A 87 6.71 -3.20 25.27
CA SER A 87 7.12 -2.93 26.66
C SER A 87 8.20 -1.85 26.77
N GLY A 88 8.94 -1.59 25.68
CA GLY A 88 10.05 -0.64 25.63
C GLY A 88 9.89 0.46 24.58
N GLU A 89 10.99 0.77 23.88
CA GLU A 89 11.04 1.83 22.87
C GLU A 89 10.01 1.62 21.73
N GLY A 90 9.72 0.37 21.35
CA GLY A 90 8.67 0.05 20.37
C GLY A 90 7.31 0.67 20.74
N GLY A 91 6.89 0.54 22.00
CA GLY A 91 5.64 1.13 22.50
C GLY A 91 5.66 2.65 22.56
N GLN A 92 6.80 3.24 22.91
CA GLN A 92 6.98 4.71 22.91
C GLN A 92 6.86 5.28 21.50
N VAL A 93 7.52 4.64 20.52
CA VAL A 93 7.46 5.04 19.10
C VAL A 93 6.04 4.89 18.55
N LEU A 94 5.34 3.80 18.88
CA LEU A 94 3.96 3.59 18.45
C LEU A 94 3.02 4.67 19.02
N THR A 95 3.21 5.03 20.29
CA THR A 95 2.43 6.09 20.94
C THR A 95 2.64 7.45 20.27
N GLN A 96 3.91 7.84 20.06
CA GLN A 96 4.25 9.07 19.35
C GLN A 96 3.72 9.09 17.91
N PHE A 97 3.75 7.95 17.22
CA PHE A 97 3.20 7.82 15.88
C PHE A 97 1.70 8.14 15.85
N PHE A 98 0.90 7.56 16.77
CA PHE A 98 -0.52 7.86 16.86
C PHE A 98 -0.80 9.34 17.17
N GLU A 99 -0.03 9.96 18.07
CA GLU A 99 -0.17 11.38 18.39
C GLU A 99 0.09 12.29 17.18
N LEU A 100 1.12 11.97 16.38
CA LEU A 100 1.45 12.71 15.17
C LEU A 100 0.40 12.57 14.08
N LEU A 101 -0.28 11.42 13.99
CA LEU A 101 -1.33 11.19 12.98
C LEU A 101 -2.69 11.75 13.38
N LYS A 102 -2.95 12.01 14.66
CA LYS A 102 -4.23 12.52 15.17
C LYS A 102 -4.80 13.71 14.36
N PRO A 103 -4.02 14.73 13.93
CA PRO A 103 -4.57 15.84 13.17
C PRO A 103 -5.11 15.46 11.78
N ILE A 104 -4.73 14.29 11.27
CA ILE A 104 -5.13 13.75 9.97
C ILE A 104 -5.81 12.38 10.08
N GLU A 105 -6.33 12.02 11.26
CA GLU A 105 -6.92 10.69 11.50
C GLU A 105 -8.06 10.38 10.53
N ASP A 106 -8.90 11.36 10.18
CA ASP A 106 -9.98 11.22 9.20
C ASP A 106 -9.49 11.04 7.75
N TRP A 107 -8.23 11.36 7.46
CA TRP A 107 -7.61 11.13 6.15
C TRP A 107 -6.82 9.82 6.10
N ILE A 108 -6.69 9.12 7.23
CA ILE A 108 -5.96 7.85 7.32
C ILE A 108 -6.89 6.71 7.73
N PRO A 109 -7.62 6.11 6.77
CA PRO A 109 -8.58 5.06 7.09
C PRO A 109 -7.89 3.79 7.61
N VAL A 110 -6.68 3.48 7.12
CA VAL A 110 -5.99 2.22 7.45
C VAL A 110 -4.50 2.45 7.71
N LEU A 111 -4.00 1.80 8.76
CA LEU A 111 -2.58 1.66 9.07
C LEU A 111 -2.08 0.26 8.73
N LEU A 112 -0.98 0.17 7.98
CA LEU A 112 -0.37 -1.10 7.56
C LEU A 112 0.70 -1.57 8.55
N ILE A 113 0.48 -2.76 9.13
CA ILE A 113 1.42 -3.50 9.96
C ILE A 113 2.16 -4.50 9.06
N GLN A 114 3.30 -4.11 8.52
CA GLN A 114 4.09 -4.99 7.67
C GLN A 114 5.12 -5.76 8.50
N LEU A 115 5.05 -7.09 8.52
CA LEU A 115 6.02 -7.91 9.22
C LEU A 115 7.20 -8.28 8.31
N PRO A 116 8.39 -8.56 8.88
CA PRO A 116 9.49 -9.15 8.12
C PRO A 116 9.23 -10.62 7.78
N PRO A 117 9.98 -11.22 6.83
CA PRO A 117 9.89 -12.64 6.47
C PRO A 117 10.57 -13.51 7.52
N TRP A 118 10.09 -13.42 8.76
CA TRP A 118 10.60 -14.16 9.90
C TRP A 118 9.53 -15.08 10.46
N ASN A 119 9.98 -16.22 10.97
CA ASN A 119 9.13 -17.20 11.62
C ASN A 119 8.36 -16.57 12.80
N ILE A 120 7.09 -16.91 12.96
CA ILE A 120 6.21 -16.44 14.04
C ILE A 120 6.84 -16.56 15.44
N SER A 121 7.63 -17.62 15.69
CA SER A 121 8.30 -17.85 16.98
C SER A 121 9.42 -16.84 17.30
N SER A 122 9.87 -16.07 16.32
CA SER A 122 10.91 -15.04 16.50
C SER A 122 10.35 -13.66 16.83
N MET A 123 9.02 -13.55 16.91
CA MET A 123 8.27 -12.31 17.03
C MET A 123 7.57 -12.25 18.39
N GLY A 124 7.25 -11.04 18.85
CA GLY A 124 6.47 -10.83 20.06
C GLY A 124 5.06 -11.39 19.93
N ASP A 125 4.39 -11.55 21.08
CA ASP A 125 3.03 -12.08 21.13
C ASP A 125 2.05 -11.20 20.33
N LEU A 126 1.43 -11.79 19.31
CA LEU A 126 0.57 -11.05 18.38
C LEU A 126 -0.66 -10.49 19.09
N GLU A 127 -1.30 -11.27 19.97
CA GLU A 127 -2.52 -10.81 20.66
C GLU A 127 -2.23 -9.63 21.58
N THR A 128 -1.15 -9.69 22.34
CA THR A 128 -0.67 -8.59 23.19
C THR A 128 -0.43 -7.33 22.36
N PHE A 129 0.20 -7.46 21.18
CA PHE A 129 0.40 -6.33 20.26
C PHE A 129 -0.93 -5.76 19.73
N LEU A 130 -1.83 -6.61 19.22
CA LEU A 130 -3.12 -6.20 18.67
C LEU A 130 -3.99 -5.49 19.71
N ALA A 131 -3.92 -5.90 20.98
CA ALA A 131 -4.65 -5.28 22.08
C ALA A 131 -4.21 -3.83 22.40
N GLN A 132 -3.05 -3.39 21.90
CA GLN A 132 -2.53 -2.02 22.11
C GLN A 132 -2.84 -1.06 20.94
N LEU A 133 -3.47 -1.56 19.87
CA LEU A 133 -3.83 -0.74 18.71
C LEU A 133 -4.95 0.25 19.08
N LYS A 134 -4.91 1.47 18.50
CA LYS A 134 -5.80 2.58 18.87
C LYS A 134 -6.90 2.80 17.82
N GLN A 135 -8.14 2.82 18.29
CA GLN A 135 -9.24 3.41 17.54
C GLN A 135 -9.08 4.95 17.47
N PRO A 136 -9.57 5.64 16.42
CA PRO A 136 -10.43 5.14 15.35
C PRO A 136 -9.70 4.56 14.12
N PHE A 137 -8.38 4.33 14.20
CA PHE A 137 -7.66 3.75 13.07
C PHE A 137 -8.10 2.30 12.83
N ARG A 138 -8.25 1.91 11.56
CA ARG A 138 -8.33 0.50 11.15
C ARG A 138 -6.94 0.02 10.76
N TYR A 139 -6.75 -1.30 10.74
CA TYR A 139 -5.43 -1.90 10.55
C TYR A 139 -5.46 -3.04 9.55
N ALA A 140 -4.43 -3.11 8.72
CA ALA A 140 -4.14 -4.28 7.90
C ALA A 140 -2.78 -4.86 8.29
N ILE A 141 -2.64 -6.18 8.35
CA ILE A 141 -1.38 -6.86 8.66
C ILE A 141 -0.88 -7.66 7.46
N GLU A 142 0.38 -7.46 7.10
CA GLU A 142 1.04 -8.15 5.99
C GLU A 142 2.07 -9.13 6.54
N PHE A 143 1.79 -10.42 6.36
CA PHE A 143 2.71 -11.51 6.68
C PHE A 143 3.64 -11.80 5.50
N ARG A 144 4.87 -12.19 5.81
CA ARG A 144 5.95 -12.46 4.84
C ARG A 144 6.60 -13.83 5.00
N ASP A 145 6.00 -14.65 5.85
CA ASP A 145 6.46 -15.98 6.21
C ASP A 145 5.23 -16.88 6.43
N GLU A 146 5.28 -18.11 5.92
CA GLU A 146 4.14 -19.02 5.93
C GLU A 146 3.74 -19.51 7.32
N THR A 147 4.64 -19.38 8.31
CA THR A 147 4.38 -19.81 9.69
C THR A 147 3.27 -19.00 10.38
N TRP A 148 2.91 -17.84 9.81
CA TRP A 148 1.76 -17.05 10.23
C TRP A 148 0.41 -17.59 9.74
N PHE A 149 0.40 -18.48 8.74
CA PHE A 149 -0.83 -18.96 8.10
C PHE A 149 -1.48 -20.13 8.86
N ILE A 150 -1.83 -19.89 10.12
CA ILE A 150 -2.42 -20.87 11.03
C ILE A 150 -3.74 -20.37 11.65
N ASN A 151 -4.65 -21.28 11.97
CA ASN A 151 -5.99 -20.95 12.50
C ASN A 151 -6.00 -20.01 13.72
N PRO A 152 -5.08 -20.13 14.69
CA PRO A 152 -5.03 -19.18 15.81
C PRO A 152 -4.79 -17.73 15.35
N VAL A 153 -3.91 -17.50 14.36
CA VAL A 153 -3.65 -16.16 13.83
C VAL A 153 -4.89 -15.60 13.13
N TRP A 154 -5.58 -16.41 12.34
CA TRP A 154 -6.82 -15.98 11.66
C TRP A 154 -7.91 -15.59 12.66
N SER A 155 -8.07 -16.39 13.72
CA SER A 155 -9.03 -16.10 14.79
C SER A 155 -8.70 -14.79 15.50
N LEU A 156 -7.41 -14.47 15.68
CA LEU A 156 -6.99 -13.18 16.24
C LEU A 156 -7.29 -12.02 15.29
N LEU A 157 -7.03 -12.16 13.98
CA LEU A 157 -7.34 -11.09 13.03
C LEU A 157 -8.83 -10.77 13.00
N GLU A 158 -9.69 -11.81 13.01
CA GLU A 158 -11.15 -11.64 13.08
C GLU A 158 -11.59 -11.02 14.41
N LYS A 159 -11.06 -11.50 15.54
CA LYS A 159 -11.37 -10.97 16.88
C LYS A 159 -11.06 -9.49 17.03
N TYR A 160 -9.94 -9.04 16.45
CA TYR A 160 -9.47 -7.65 16.53
C TYR A 160 -9.84 -6.81 15.29
N GLU A 161 -10.66 -7.36 14.39
CA GLU A 161 -11.12 -6.70 13.15
C GLU A 161 -10.00 -6.18 12.25
N ILE A 162 -8.86 -6.89 12.23
CA ILE A 162 -7.66 -6.58 11.46
C ILE A 162 -7.78 -7.21 10.08
N ALA A 163 -7.55 -6.43 9.02
CA ALA A 163 -7.52 -6.99 7.67
C ALA A 163 -6.23 -7.78 7.44
N HIS A 164 -6.35 -9.01 6.95
CA HIS A 164 -5.26 -9.69 6.28
C HIS A 164 -4.89 -8.92 4.99
N CYS A 165 -3.62 -8.53 4.87
CA CYS A 165 -3.11 -7.93 3.65
C CYS A 165 -2.81 -9.02 2.62
N ILE A 166 -3.62 -9.06 1.57
CA ILE A 166 -3.42 -9.93 0.40
C ILE A 166 -2.18 -9.44 -0.34
N VAL A 167 -1.19 -10.31 -0.50
CA VAL A 167 0.11 -9.93 -1.04
C VAL A 167 0.44 -10.72 -2.30
N ASP A 168 0.95 -10.00 -3.30
CA ASP A 168 1.59 -10.59 -4.47
C ASP A 168 3.11 -10.42 -4.35
N GLU A 169 3.83 -11.51 -4.14
CA GLU A 169 5.29 -11.50 -4.03
C GLU A 169 5.91 -12.85 -4.45
N PRO A 170 7.23 -12.92 -4.67
CA PRO A 170 7.86 -14.13 -5.21
C PRO A 170 7.83 -15.37 -4.30
N LYS A 171 7.67 -15.18 -2.98
CA LYS A 171 7.89 -16.24 -1.99
C LYS A 171 6.63 -16.94 -1.51
N LEU A 172 5.50 -16.23 -1.53
CA LEU A 172 4.26 -16.69 -0.93
C LEU A 172 3.20 -16.85 -2.00
N SER A 173 2.35 -17.87 -1.86
CA SER A 173 1.12 -17.96 -2.62
C SER A 173 0.16 -16.85 -2.19
N ILE A 174 -0.60 -16.32 -3.15
CA ILE A 174 -1.65 -15.34 -2.87
C ILE A 174 -2.78 -16.02 -2.07
N ASP A 175 -2.98 -15.62 -0.81
CA ASP A 175 -4.15 -15.98 0.00
C ASP A 175 -5.18 -14.83 -0.08
N LEU A 176 -6.38 -15.11 -0.59
CA LEU A 176 -7.46 -14.13 -0.76
C LEU A 176 -8.38 -13.98 0.46
N ARG A 177 -8.03 -14.60 1.59
CA ARG A 177 -8.83 -14.55 2.82
C ARG A 177 -9.03 -13.13 3.32
N THR A 178 -10.28 -12.83 3.65
CA THR A 178 -10.72 -11.59 4.28
C THR A 178 -11.08 -11.85 5.73
N THR A 179 -10.53 -11.07 6.66
CA THR A 179 -10.67 -11.26 8.12
C THR A 179 -11.42 -10.12 8.80
N THR A 180 -11.97 -9.18 8.03
CA THR A 180 -12.74 -8.02 8.52
C THR A 180 -13.62 -7.46 7.39
N ASP A 181 -14.33 -6.36 7.65
CA ASP A 181 -15.27 -5.70 6.73
C ASP A 181 -14.62 -4.94 5.55
N PHE A 182 -13.28 -4.96 5.46
CA PHE A 182 -12.50 -4.40 4.35
C PHE A 182 -11.31 -5.29 4.00
N SER A 183 -10.74 -5.06 2.80
CA SER A 183 -9.53 -5.75 2.33
C SER A 183 -8.39 -4.79 2.00
N TYR A 184 -7.17 -5.29 2.07
CA TYR A 184 -5.96 -4.57 1.71
C TYR A 184 -5.11 -5.44 0.79
N ILE A 185 -4.73 -4.93 -0.38
CA ILE A 185 -3.98 -5.67 -1.41
C ILE A 185 -2.69 -4.93 -1.72
N ARG A 186 -1.55 -5.64 -1.77
CA ARG A 186 -0.25 -5.06 -2.15
C ARG A 186 0.42 -5.89 -3.22
N TRP A 187 0.76 -5.24 -4.34
CA TRP A 187 1.45 -5.83 -5.47
C TRP A 187 2.92 -5.46 -5.45
N HIS A 188 3.79 -6.39 -5.03
CA HIS A 188 5.24 -6.16 -4.97
C HIS A 188 5.96 -6.50 -6.27
N GLY A 189 5.38 -7.38 -7.08
CA GLY A 189 5.98 -7.92 -8.29
C GLY A 189 6.85 -9.16 -8.03
N HIS A 190 7.34 -9.74 -9.13
CA HIS A 190 8.09 -10.99 -9.14
C HIS A 190 9.57 -10.81 -9.50
N GLY A 191 10.14 -9.63 -9.21
CA GLY A 191 11.55 -9.34 -9.49
C GLY A 191 12.51 -10.23 -8.67
N LYS A 192 13.74 -10.44 -9.16
CA LYS A 192 14.75 -11.28 -8.47
C LYS A 192 15.56 -10.50 -7.43
N LYS A 193 16.22 -9.39 -7.82
CA LYS A 193 16.89 -8.40 -6.95
C LYS A 193 16.97 -7.06 -7.69
N LEU A 194 16.37 -5.97 -7.23
CA LEU A 194 15.40 -5.80 -6.14
C LEU A 194 14.01 -6.34 -6.54
N TRP A 195 13.25 -6.95 -5.61
CA TRP A 195 11.93 -7.56 -5.90
C TRP A 195 10.93 -6.57 -6.51
N TYR A 196 10.97 -5.32 -6.04
CA TYR A 196 10.11 -4.24 -6.52
C TYR A 196 10.49 -3.72 -7.92
N ASN A 197 11.62 -4.14 -8.48
CA ASN A 197 11.96 -3.86 -9.87
C ASN A 197 11.24 -4.86 -10.78
N TYR A 198 9.95 -4.60 -10.98
CA TYR A 198 9.08 -5.46 -11.75
C TYR A 198 8.06 -4.62 -12.50
N ARG A 199 7.75 -5.04 -13.72
CA ARG A 199 6.61 -4.52 -14.48
C ARG A 199 5.68 -5.69 -14.71
N TYR A 200 4.49 -5.61 -14.12
CA TYR A 200 3.46 -6.59 -14.42
C TYR A 200 3.08 -6.52 -15.89
N SER A 201 3.00 -7.68 -16.52
CA SER A 201 2.42 -7.82 -17.85
C SER A 201 0.90 -7.60 -17.80
N LEU A 202 0.29 -7.31 -18.96
CA LEU A 202 -1.18 -7.22 -19.03
C LEU A 202 -1.84 -8.55 -18.66
N GLU A 203 -1.26 -9.68 -19.08
CA GLU A 203 -1.75 -11.03 -18.73
C GLU A 203 -1.72 -11.26 -17.21
N GLU A 204 -0.65 -10.86 -16.52
CA GLU A 204 -0.57 -10.97 -15.06
C GLU A 204 -1.64 -10.11 -14.37
N LEU A 205 -1.87 -8.89 -14.86
CA LEU A 205 -2.93 -8.01 -14.34
C LEU A 205 -4.33 -8.55 -14.67
N GLU A 206 -4.55 -9.13 -15.85
CA GLU A 206 -5.79 -9.80 -16.22
C GLU A 206 -6.10 -10.99 -15.29
N ASN A 207 -5.06 -11.76 -14.93
CA ASN A 207 -5.17 -12.84 -13.95
C ASN A 207 -5.52 -12.35 -12.53
N TRP A 208 -5.35 -11.05 -12.25
CA TRP A 208 -5.75 -10.42 -10.99
C TRP A 208 -7.21 -9.95 -10.99
N LYS A 209 -7.81 -9.67 -12.15
CA LYS A 209 -9.23 -9.25 -12.26
C LYS A 209 -10.21 -10.19 -11.51
N PRO A 210 -10.22 -11.52 -11.74
CA PRO A 210 -11.13 -12.41 -11.01
C PRO A 210 -10.84 -12.46 -9.51
N LYS A 211 -9.57 -12.31 -9.10
CA LYS A 211 -9.19 -12.29 -7.67
C LYS A 211 -9.74 -11.04 -6.97
N ILE A 212 -9.61 -9.87 -7.61
CA ILE A 212 -10.14 -8.61 -7.09
C ILE A 212 -11.68 -8.68 -7.03
N GLN A 213 -12.34 -9.23 -8.05
CA GLN A 213 -13.79 -9.41 -8.06
C GLN A 213 -14.26 -10.33 -6.92
N GLN A 214 -13.54 -11.43 -6.67
CA GLN A 214 -13.82 -12.32 -5.55
C GLN A 214 -13.69 -11.58 -4.21
N VAL A 215 -12.61 -10.81 -4.00
CA VAL A 215 -12.42 -10.01 -2.79
C VAL A 215 -13.54 -8.97 -2.62
N MET A 216 -13.86 -8.23 -3.68
CA MET A 216 -14.94 -7.22 -3.65
C MET A 216 -16.34 -7.83 -3.47
N SER A 217 -16.51 -9.15 -3.66
CA SER A 217 -17.78 -9.82 -3.35
C SER A 217 -17.96 -10.12 -1.86
N SER A 218 -16.87 -10.11 -1.07
CA SER A 218 -16.90 -10.40 0.37
C SER A 218 -16.82 -9.14 1.25
N VAL A 219 -16.38 -8.00 0.72
CA VAL A 219 -16.21 -6.75 1.48
C VAL A 219 -16.76 -5.52 0.75
N ASP A 220 -17.18 -4.52 1.53
CA ASP A 220 -17.69 -3.24 1.00
C ASP A 220 -16.56 -2.32 0.48
N THR A 221 -15.35 -2.48 1.01
CA THR A 221 -14.19 -1.63 0.72
C THR A 221 -12.94 -2.47 0.51
N ALA A 222 -12.16 -2.15 -0.52
CA ALA A 222 -10.81 -2.67 -0.68
C ALA A 222 -9.82 -1.56 -1.05
N TYR A 223 -8.64 -1.62 -0.46
CA TYR A 223 -7.52 -0.76 -0.80
C TYR A 223 -6.45 -1.56 -1.53
N GLY A 224 -5.94 -1.06 -2.65
CA GLY A 224 -4.95 -1.74 -3.47
C GLY A 224 -3.75 -0.84 -3.77
N TYR A 225 -2.54 -1.28 -3.44
CA TYR A 225 -1.32 -0.48 -3.65
C TYR A 225 -0.25 -1.24 -4.42
N PHE A 226 0.12 -0.69 -5.59
CA PHE A 226 1.27 -1.15 -6.35
C PHE A 226 2.57 -0.64 -5.70
N ASN A 227 3.46 -1.55 -5.33
CA ASN A 227 4.75 -1.25 -4.67
C ASN A 227 5.97 -1.56 -5.57
N ASN A 228 5.75 -1.96 -6.82
CA ASN A 228 6.78 -2.17 -7.83
C ASN A 228 7.28 -0.83 -8.43
N HIS A 229 7.85 0.03 -7.57
CA HIS A 229 7.99 1.46 -7.85
C HIS A 229 9.06 1.86 -8.88
N PHE A 230 9.95 0.95 -9.29
CA PHE A 230 11.04 1.28 -10.23
C PHE A 230 10.53 1.74 -11.59
N ALA A 231 11.24 2.69 -12.21
CA ALA A 231 10.97 3.20 -13.56
C ALA A 231 9.52 3.68 -13.83
N GLY A 232 8.74 3.98 -12.79
CA GLY A 232 7.32 4.35 -12.97
C GLY A 232 6.38 3.17 -13.22
N ASN A 233 6.82 1.93 -12.98
CA ASN A 233 6.01 0.73 -13.16
C ASN A 233 4.77 0.72 -12.24
N ALA A 234 4.91 1.10 -10.97
CA ALA A 234 3.78 1.14 -10.04
C ALA A 234 2.61 2.03 -10.54
N PRO A 235 2.79 3.33 -10.87
CA PRO A 235 1.68 4.13 -11.38
C PRO A 235 1.19 3.66 -12.76
N LEU A 236 2.05 3.08 -13.58
CA LEU A 236 1.65 2.47 -14.86
C LEU A 236 0.70 1.29 -14.63
N ASN A 237 1.12 0.30 -13.84
CA ASN A 237 0.35 -0.90 -13.58
C ASN A 237 -0.93 -0.59 -12.80
N ALA A 238 -0.92 0.41 -11.90
CA ALA A 238 -2.12 0.91 -11.24
C ALA A 238 -3.15 1.45 -12.25
N LEU A 239 -2.72 2.25 -13.24
CA LEU A 239 -3.60 2.74 -14.30
C LEU A 239 -4.08 1.62 -15.22
N GLN A 240 -3.23 0.66 -15.57
CA GLN A 240 -3.62 -0.51 -16.36
C GLN A 240 -4.67 -1.37 -15.63
N MET A 241 -4.50 -1.59 -14.33
CA MET A 241 -5.47 -2.31 -13.52
C MET A 241 -6.82 -1.59 -13.47
N LEU A 242 -6.81 -0.26 -13.27
CA LEU A 242 -8.04 0.54 -13.35
C LEU A 242 -8.73 0.42 -14.72
N ALA A 243 -7.95 0.38 -15.81
CA ALA A 243 -8.51 0.19 -17.15
C ALA A 243 -9.12 -1.22 -17.34
N LEU A 244 -8.43 -2.27 -16.91
CA LEU A 244 -8.91 -3.66 -16.98
C LEU A 244 -10.18 -3.91 -16.15
N LEU A 245 -10.34 -3.16 -15.06
CA LEU A 245 -11.52 -3.16 -14.20
C LEU A 245 -12.62 -2.22 -14.66
N GLU A 246 -12.44 -1.50 -15.78
CA GLU A 246 -13.41 -0.52 -16.31
C GLU A 246 -13.70 0.62 -15.32
N MET A 247 -12.73 0.93 -14.45
CA MET A 247 -12.82 1.97 -13.42
C MET A 247 -12.00 3.22 -13.75
N ILE A 248 -11.33 3.25 -14.90
CA ILE A 248 -10.46 4.34 -15.32
C ILE A 248 -11.27 5.56 -15.79
N ASP A 249 -10.88 6.76 -15.37
CA ASP A 249 -11.44 8.01 -15.88
C ASP A 249 -10.70 8.53 -17.12
N ARG A 250 -11.30 9.50 -17.83
CA ARG A 250 -10.74 10.08 -19.07
C ARG A 250 -9.34 10.68 -18.89
N LYS A 251 -9.04 11.22 -17.71
CA LYS A 251 -7.75 11.86 -17.41
C LYS A 251 -6.68 10.82 -17.13
N GLN A 252 -7.02 9.79 -16.35
CA GLN A 252 -6.20 8.61 -16.11
C GLN A 252 -5.91 7.87 -17.42
N GLU A 253 -6.91 7.67 -18.28
CA GLU A 253 -6.76 7.02 -19.59
C GLU A 253 -5.76 7.77 -20.48
N ARG A 254 -5.91 9.10 -20.61
CA ARG A 254 -4.94 9.92 -21.34
C ARG A 254 -3.53 9.82 -20.77
N LYS A 255 -3.40 9.70 -19.45
CA LYS A 255 -2.09 9.55 -18.80
C LYS A 255 -1.50 8.17 -19.11
N LEU A 256 -2.30 7.12 -19.03
CA LEU A 256 -1.91 5.76 -19.37
C LEU A 256 -1.39 5.68 -20.81
N GLN A 257 -2.13 6.21 -21.79
CA GLN A 257 -1.72 6.20 -23.19
C GLN A 257 -0.37 6.89 -23.40
N LYS A 258 -0.17 8.07 -22.79
CA LYS A 258 1.12 8.78 -22.85
C LYS A 258 2.29 7.99 -22.26
N MET A 259 2.04 7.23 -21.18
CA MET A 259 3.07 6.39 -20.58
C MET A 259 3.44 5.22 -21.51
N ILE A 260 2.44 4.56 -22.11
CA ILE A 260 2.65 3.46 -23.06
C ILE A 260 3.37 3.92 -24.32
N GLU A 261 2.97 5.05 -24.90
CA GLU A 261 3.62 5.63 -26.09
C GLU A 261 5.11 5.90 -25.84
N ARG A 262 5.43 6.52 -24.70
CA ARG A 262 6.82 6.82 -24.31
C ARG A 262 7.68 5.56 -24.18
N ASP A 263 7.13 4.49 -23.61
CA ASP A 263 7.85 3.23 -23.46
C ASP A 263 8.21 2.62 -24.82
N LYS A 264 7.28 2.67 -25.78
CA LYS A 264 7.54 2.19 -27.15
C LYS A 264 8.71 2.93 -27.79
N PHE A 265 8.73 4.26 -27.72
CA PHE A 265 9.84 5.07 -28.25
C PHE A 265 11.18 4.78 -27.56
N SER A 266 11.17 4.49 -26.26
CA SER A 266 12.38 4.18 -25.51
C SER A 266 12.96 2.81 -25.91
N GLN A 267 12.11 1.84 -26.23
CA GLN A 267 12.53 0.52 -26.73
C GLN A 267 13.08 0.59 -28.17
N THR A 268 12.42 1.32 -29.07
CA THR A 268 12.91 1.45 -30.46
C THR A 268 14.31 2.08 -30.52
N SER A 269 14.59 3.07 -29.66
CA SER A 269 15.90 3.73 -29.61
C SER A 269 17.05 2.87 -29.05
N LEU A 270 16.75 1.75 -28.37
CA LEU A 270 17.77 0.84 -27.83
C LEU A 270 18.05 -0.34 -28.77
N ASP A 271 17.07 -0.72 -29.58
CA ASP A 271 17.21 -1.77 -30.59
C ASP A 271 17.93 -1.27 -31.87
N ASP A 272 18.05 0.05 -32.03
CA ASP A 272 18.73 0.73 -33.15
C ASP A 272 20.26 0.97 -32.92
N PHE A 273 20.86 0.36 -31.89
CA PHE A 273 22.30 0.44 -31.60
C PHE A 273 22.97 -0.92 -31.34
#